data_AF-A0A8J7H7A6-F1
#
_entry.id   AF-A0A8J7H7A6-F1
#
_cell.length_a   1.000
_cell.length_b   1.000
_cell.length_c   1.000
_cell.angle_alpha   90.00
_cell.angle_beta   90.00
_cell.angle_gamma   90.00
#
_symmetry.space_group_name_H-M   'P 1'
#
loop_
_entity.id
_entity.type
_entity.pdbx_description
1 polymer ?
#
loop_
_entity_poly.entity_id
_entity_poly.type
_entity_poly.pdbx_seq_one_letter_code
_entity_poly.pdbx_strand_id
1 'polypeptide(L)' 'MSIIITDKDNQQGKYVMVRADPGQVTSIVMHFKEHSGDYIWRCHILEHEDPDMIRPLIVEE' A
#
# COMPACT_ATOMS: atom_id res chain seq x y z
N MET A 1 -4.63 8.90 8.72
CA MET A 1 -3.72 7.80 8.40
C MET A 1 -3.66 7.66 6.87
N SER A 2 -2.50 7.80 6.24
CA SER A 2 -2.36 7.63 4.78
C SER A 2 -1.84 6.23 4.48
N ILE A 3 -2.42 5.52 3.52
CA ILE A 3 -2.02 4.18 3.09
C ILE A 3 -1.34 4.26 1.73
N ILE A 4 -0.25 3.50 1.55
CA ILE A 4 0.47 3.38 0.29
C ILE A 4 0.64 1.93 -0.11
N ILE A 5 0.44 1.66 -1.39
CA ILE A 5 0.85 0.41 -2.04
C ILE A 5 2.09 0.68 -2.87
N THR A 6 3.17 -0.04 -2.57
CA THR A 6 4.45 0.04 -3.30
C THR A 6 4.87 -1.34 -3.76
N ASP A 7 5.37 -1.44 -4.98
CA ASP A 7 6.12 -2.60 -5.45
C ASP A 7 7.44 -2.67 -4.67
N LYS A 8 7.78 -3.84 -4.14
CA LYS A 8 9.01 -4.05 -3.36
C LYS A 8 10.28 -3.84 -4.17
N ASP A 9 10.24 -4.07 -5.47
CA ASP A 9 11.40 -4.04 -6.37
C ASP A 9 11.44 -2.78 -7.26
N ASN A 10 10.33 -2.02 -7.35
CA ASN A 10 10.24 -0.81 -8.17
C ASN A 10 10.11 0.48 -7.34
N GLN A 11 11.24 1.18 -7.17
CA GLN A 11 11.32 2.49 -6.49
C GLN A 11 10.98 3.70 -7.39
N GLN A 12 10.41 3.53 -8.59
CA GLN A 12 10.33 4.62 -9.58
C GLN A 12 9.01 4.80 -10.33
N GLY A 13 7.87 4.23 -9.92
CA GLY A 13 6.64 4.42 -10.72
C GLY A 13 5.32 4.32 -9.99
N LYS A 14 4.76 5.47 -9.61
CA LYS A 14 3.41 5.68 -9.02
C LYS A 14 3.16 5.05 -7.64
N TYR A 15 3.46 5.83 -6.62
CA TYR A 15 2.91 5.62 -5.28
C TYR A 15 1.48 6.20 -5.25
N VAL A 16 0.49 5.38 -4.91
CA VAL A 16 -0.86 5.87 -4.64
C VAL A 16 -1.01 6.04 -3.13
N MET A 17 -1.28 7.27 -2.68
CA MET A 17 -1.56 7.56 -1.28
C MET A 17 -3.05 7.83 -1.10
N VAL A 18 -3.69 7.09 -0.20
CA VAL A 18 -5.10 7.32 0.15
C VAL A 18 -5.18 7.77 1.61
N ARG A 19 -5.95 8.82 1.88
CA ARG A 19 -6.22 9.30 3.24
C ARG A 19 -7.38 8.49 3.85
N ALA A 20 -7.13 7.91 5.01
CA ALA A 20 -8.11 7.31 5.90
C ALA A 20 -8.23 8.17 7.16
N ASP A 21 -9.39 8.81 7.36
CA ASP A 21 -9.67 9.63 8.53
C ASP A 21 -10.12 8.76 9.73
N PRO A 22 -9.87 9.20 10.98
CA PRO A 22 -10.25 8.45 12.17
C PRO A 22 -11.75 8.16 12.23
N GLY A 23 -12.11 6.93 12.59
CA GLY A 23 -13.50 6.49 12.71
C GLY A 23 -14.20 6.21 11.37
N GLN A 24 -13.47 6.25 10.25
CA GLN A 24 -13.99 5.92 8.92
C GLN A 24 -13.34 4.65 8.37
N VAL A 25 -14.09 3.91 7.55
CA VAL A 25 -13.58 2.79 6.77
C VAL A 25 -13.43 3.26 5.33
N THR A 26 -12.22 3.17 4.79
CA THR A 26 -11.91 3.55 3.40
C THR A 26 -11.74 2.29 2.56
N SER A 27 -12.60 2.10 1.56
CA SER A 27 -12.47 1.03 0.56
C SER A 27 -11.70 1.52 -0.65
N ILE A 28 -10.76 0.72 -1.14
CA ILE A 28 -9.92 1.05 -2.30
C ILE A 28 -10.06 -0.07 -3.32
N VAL A 29 -10.29 0.29 -4.59
CA VAL A 29 -10.32 -0.65 -5.71
C VAL A 29 -9.12 -0.36 -6.61
N MET A 30 -8.30 -1.36 -6.85
CA MET A 30 -7.13 -1.26 -7.71
C MET A 30 -7.16 -2.34 -8.79
N HIS A 31 -6.67 -2.02 -9.97
CA HIS A 31 -6.42 -2.98 -11.06
C HIS A 31 -4.91 -3.16 -11.21
N PHE A 32 -4.43 -4.33 -10.82
CA PHE A 32 -3.07 -4.79 -11.11
C PHE A 32 -3.11 -5.43 -12.50
N LYS A 33 -2.39 -4.87 -13.48
CA LYS A 33 -2.47 -5.30 -14.89
C LYS A 33 -1.21 -6.02 -15.38
N GLU A 34 -0.09 -5.30 -15.45
CA GLU A 34 1.13 -5.77 -16.13
C GLU A 34 2.25 -6.14 -15.16
N HIS A 35 1.98 -6.07 -13.85
CA HIS A 35 2.96 -6.28 -12.81
C HIS A 35 2.38 -7.23 -11.76
N SER A 36 2.88 -8.46 -11.77
CA SER A 36 2.74 -9.47 -10.72
C SER A 36 3.96 -9.41 -9.82
N GLY A 37 3.80 -9.64 -8.52
CA GLY A 37 4.91 -9.61 -7.57
C GLY A 37 4.51 -9.31 -6.14
N ASP A 38 5.54 -9.06 -5.33
CA ASP A 38 5.41 -8.70 -3.92
C ASP A 38 5.17 -7.18 -3.78
N TYR A 39 3.96 -6.83 -3.36
CA TYR A 39 3.61 -5.48 -2.98
C TYR A 39 3.59 -5.33 -1.46
N ILE A 40 3.82 -4.10 -1.02
CA ILE A 40 3.69 -3.72 0.38
C ILE A 40 2.58 -2.70 0.49
N TRP A 41 1.64 -2.96 1.38
CA TRP A 41 0.69 -1.97 1.86
C TRP A 41 1.17 -1.50 3.23
N ARG A 42 1.22 -0.18 3.47
CA ARG A 42 1.57 0.35 4.79
C ARG A 42 1.05 1.75 5.04
N CYS A 43 1.12 2.20 6.29
CA CYS A 43 0.93 3.61 6.60
C CYS A 43 2.13 4.46 6.12
N HIS A 44 1.88 5.69 5.64
CA HIS A 44 2.90 6.70 5.38
C HIS A 44 2.95 7.74 6.51
N ILE A 45 2.98 7.26 7.75
CA ILE A 45 3.34 8.04 8.92
C ILE A 45 4.48 7.25 9.55
N LEU A 46 5.69 7.81 9.54
CA LEU A 46 6.90 7.09 9.93
C LEU A 46 6.83 6.61 11.40
N GLU A 47 6.22 7.40 12.28
CA GLU A 47 6.03 7.02 13.69
C GLU A 47 5.02 5.87 13.88
N HIS A 48 4.21 5.56 12.87
CA HIS A 48 3.26 4.45 12.87
C HIS A 48 3.69 3.31 11.94
N GLU A 49 4.88 3.41 11.34
CA GLU A 49 5.48 2.36 10.52
C GLU A 49 6.07 1.26 11.42
N ASP A 50 5.23 0.71 12.30
CA ASP A 50 5.55 -0.51 13.02
C ASP A 50 5.48 -1.71 12.06
N PRO A 51 6.24 -2.79 12.33
CA PRO A 51 6.17 -4.02 11.54
C PRO A 51 4.74 -4.55 11.35
N ASP A 52 3.86 -4.31 12.33
CA ASP A 52 2.46 -4.75 12.32
C ASP A 52 1.56 -3.96 11.33
N MET A 53 1.98 -2.74 10.98
CA MET A 53 1.28 -1.83 10.05
C MET A 53 1.83 -1.89 8.63
N ILE A 54 2.68 -2.88 8.35
CA ILE A 54 3.18 -3.24 7.03
C ILE A 54 2.58 -4.61 6.69
N ARG A 55 1.72 -4.69 5.67
CA ARG A 55 1.18 -5.98 5.21
C ARG A 55 1.70 -6.32 3.82
N PRO A 56 2.18 -7.56 3.61
CA PRO A 56 2.49 -8.04 2.27
C PRO A 56 1.20 -8.23 1.49
N LEU A 57 1.24 -7.90 0.21
CA LEU A 57 0.20 -8.17 -0.78
C LEU A 57 0.87 -8.88 -1.95
N ILE A 58 0.50 -10.14 -2.19
CA ILE A 58 1.00 -10.91 -3.33
C ILE A 58 0.00 -10.75 -4.45
N VAL A 59 0.47 -10.29 -5.61
CA VAL A 59 -0.32 -10.24 -6.85
C VAL A 59 0.23 -11.32 -7.78
N GLU A 60 -0.60 -12.33 -8.03
CA GLU A 60 -0.33 -13.43 -8.96
C GLU A 60 -0.92 -13.09 -10.36
N GLU A 61 -0.40 -13.73 -11.41
CA GLU A 61 -0.90 -13.60 -12.79
C GLU A 61 -2.31 -14.17 -13.00
#